data_AF-A0AAD5MKB5-F1
#
_entry.id   AF-A0AAD5MKB5-F1
#
_cell.length_a   1.000
_cell.length_b   1.000
_cell.length_c   1.000
_cell.angle_alpha   90.00
_cell.angle_beta   90.00
_cell.angle_gamma   90.00
#
_symmetry.space_group_name_H-M   'P 1'
#
loop_
_entity.id
_entity.type
_entity.pdbx_description
1 polymer ?
#
loop_
_entity_poly.entity_id
_entity_poly.type
_entity_poly.pdbx_seq_one_letter_code
_entity_poly.pdbx_strand_id
1 'polypeptide(L)'
;MLKSPDSQMEPVMALILQTLASKSVMYPPLKEIHDNYPSYFVEHGASLDSETRQRYEKQYEILGKICHEFEKQPDDPQEFARCSNVSLEGKDDMANSPSQMGNFEVLGKLLVELQSYGYPPKELTGELPAGWTVDDTTGLPKISDVSAAANACSLM
;
A
#
# COMPACT_ATOMS: atom_id res chain seq x y z
N MET A 1 -8.23 23.60 -19.27
CA MET A 1 -9.02 23.29 -18.06
C MET A 1 -10.06 22.24 -18.43
N LEU A 2 -9.69 20.96 -18.39
CA LEU A 2 -10.63 19.85 -18.59
C LEU A 2 -10.93 19.27 -17.21
N LYS A 3 -12.03 19.74 -16.61
CA LYS A 3 -12.62 19.19 -15.40
C LYS A 3 -14.06 18.84 -15.77
N SER A 4 -14.31 17.56 -16.04
CA SER A 4 -15.63 16.97 -16.31
C SER A 4 -15.48 15.44 -16.17
N PRO A 5 -16.51 14.67 -15.81
CA PRO A 5 -17.25 14.68 -14.55
C PRO A 5 -17.20 13.26 -13.93
N ASP A 6 -16.18 12.96 -13.11
CA ASP A 6 -16.06 11.64 -12.42
C ASP A 6 -16.49 11.68 -10.95
N SER A 7 -17.42 12.58 -10.62
CA SER A 7 -17.84 12.83 -9.24
C SER A 7 -18.61 11.67 -8.59
N GLN A 8 -18.95 10.61 -9.33
CA GLN A 8 -19.62 9.42 -8.79
C GLN A 8 -18.71 8.19 -8.68
N MET A 9 -17.61 8.11 -9.44
CA MET A 9 -16.61 7.07 -9.25
C MET A 9 -15.59 7.43 -8.17
N GLU A 10 -15.33 8.70 -7.89
CA GLU A 10 -14.47 9.13 -6.77
C GLU A 10 -14.86 8.50 -5.42
N PRO A 11 -16.12 8.56 -4.94
CA PRO A 11 -16.49 7.92 -3.67
C PRO A 11 -16.46 6.39 -3.73
N VAL A 12 -16.73 5.79 -4.90
CA VAL A 12 -16.66 4.33 -5.10
C VAL A 12 -15.21 3.87 -5.13
N MET A 13 -14.32 4.61 -5.79
CA MET A 13 -12.89 4.38 -5.84
C MET A 13 -12.26 4.62 -4.47
N ALA A 14 -12.71 5.63 -3.72
CA ALA A 14 -12.32 5.84 -2.33
C ALA A 14 -12.80 4.69 -1.44
N LEU A 15 -14.03 4.19 -1.62
CA LEU A 15 -14.56 3.05 -0.88
C LEU A 15 -13.81 1.75 -1.21
N ILE A 16 -13.50 1.51 -2.48
CA ILE A 16 -12.69 0.37 -2.93
C ILE A 16 -11.27 0.50 -2.39
N LEU A 17 -10.66 1.69 -2.46
CA LEU A 17 -9.34 1.95 -1.89
C LEU A 17 -9.35 1.74 -0.38
N GLN A 18 -10.40 2.16 0.32
CA GLN A 18 -10.54 1.98 1.77
C GLN A 18 -10.78 0.52 2.16
N THR A 19 -11.52 -0.23 1.33
CA THR A 19 -11.75 -1.67 1.50
C THR A 19 -10.49 -2.47 1.21
N LEU A 20 -9.76 -2.14 0.13
CA LEU A 20 -8.48 -2.75 -0.23
C LEU A 20 -7.37 -2.33 0.74
N ALA A 21 -7.39 -1.10 1.24
CA ALA A 21 -6.49 -0.59 2.28
C ALA A 21 -6.84 -1.06 3.69
N SER A 22 -7.86 -1.91 3.84
CA SER A 22 -8.17 -2.52 5.13
C SER A 22 -6.97 -3.31 5.63
N LYS A 23 -6.72 -3.22 6.95
CA LYS A 23 -5.65 -3.96 7.63
C LYS A 23 -5.64 -5.43 7.23
N SER A 24 -6.80 -6.09 7.20
CA SER A 24 -6.94 -7.51 6.85
C SER A 24 -6.41 -7.89 5.47
N VAL A 25 -6.38 -6.95 4.52
CA VAL A 25 -5.93 -7.20 3.14
C VAL A 25 -4.50 -6.74 2.92
N MET A 26 -4.13 -5.55 3.42
CA MET A 26 -2.82 -4.94 3.15
C MET A 26 -1.75 -5.29 4.17
N TYR A 27 -2.10 -5.51 5.44
CA TYR A 27 -1.09 -5.78 6.48
C TYR A 27 -0.34 -7.10 6.25
N PRO A 28 -0.99 -8.25 5.94
CA PRO A 28 -0.28 -9.51 5.78
C PRO A 28 0.85 -9.47 4.72
N PRO A 29 0.63 -9.02 3.46
CA PRO A 29 1.68 -9.00 2.46
C PRO A 29 2.79 -7.99 2.80
N LEU A 30 2.45 -6.82 3.37
CA LEU A 30 3.46 -5.83 3.76
C LEU A 30 4.34 -6.32 4.91
N LYS A 31 3.74 -7.04 5.87
CA LYS A 31 4.45 -7.65 7.00
C LYS A 31 5.36 -8.78 6.54
N GLU A 32 4.91 -9.61 5.61
CA GLU A 32 5.72 -10.68 5.02
C GLU A 32 6.95 -10.13 4.29
N ILE A 33 6.78 -9.10 3.45
CA ILE A 33 7.91 -8.43 2.77
C ILE A 33 8.89 -7.86 3.81
N HIS A 34 8.39 -7.16 4.83
CA HIS A 34 9.21 -6.61 5.90
C HIS A 34 10.01 -7.71 6.63
N ASP A 35 9.39 -8.83 6.98
CA ASP A 35 10.05 -9.87 7.77
C ASP A 35 11.09 -10.67 6.97
N ASN A 36 10.96 -10.69 5.65
CA ASN A 36 11.90 -11.35 4.74
C ASN A 36 13.08 -10.45 4.32
N TYR A 37 12.98 -9.12 4.46
CA TYR A 37 14.04 -8.17 4.12
C TYR A 37 15.38 -8.44 4.83
N PRO A 38 15.43 -8.72 6.14
CA PRO A 38 16.67 -9.05 6.84
C PRO A 38 17.43 -10.23 6.21
N SER A 39 16.72 -11.30 5.85
CA SER A 39 17.29 -12.47 5.18
C SER A 39 17.83 -12.11 3.80
N TYR A 40 17.09 -11.29 3.06
CA TYR A 40 17.54 -10.79 1.75
C TYR A 40 18.85 -9.99 1.85
N PHE A 41 19.00 -9.12 2.86
CA PHE A 41 20.26 -8.38 3.04
C PHE A 41 21.44 -9.28 3.40
N VAL A 42 21.21 -10.36 4.15
CA VAL A 42 22.26 -11.33 4.49
C VAL A 42 22.73 -12.07 3.24
N GLU A 43 21.81 -12.51 2.39
CA GLU A 43 22.12 -13.34 1.23
C GLU A 43 22.62 -12.51 0.03
N HIS A 44 22.01 -11.34 -0.22
CA HIS A 44 22.18 -10.56 -1.46
C HIS A 44 22.88 -9.22 -1.22
N GLY A 45 23.02 -8.79 0.04
CA GLY A 45 23.54 -7.46 0.38
C GLY A 45 24.99 -7.18 -0.03
N ALA A 46 25.77 -8.22 -0.35
CA ALA A 46 27.12 -8.10 -0.89
C ALA A 46 27.16 -7.87 -2.41
N SER A 47 26.13 -8.30 -3.14
CA SER A 47 26.01 -8.10 -4.59
C SER A 47 25.33 -6.79 -4.98
N LEU A 48 24.63 -6.16 -4.03
CA LEU A 48 23.95 -4.89 -4.27
C LEU A 48 24.96 -3.74 -4.33
N ASP A 49 24.76 -2.84 -5.29
CA ASP A 49 25.42 -1.55 -5.28
C ASP A 49 24.93 -0.68 -4.12
N SER A 50 25.71 0.35 -3.77
CA SER A 50 25.41 1.21 -2.63
C SER A 50 24.09 1.97 -2.77
N GLU A 51 23.66 2.34 -3.97
CA GLU A 51 22.45 3.13 -4.20
C GLU A 51 21.21 2.25 -4.03
N THR A 52 21.21 1.07 -4.66
CA THR A 52 20.14 0.09 -4.53
C THR A 52 19.99 -0.39 -3.09
N ARG A 53 21.12 -0.66 -2.41
CA ARG A 53 21.10 -1.05 -0.99
C ARG A 53 20.46 0.03 -0.11
N GLN A 54 20.83 1.30 -0.30
CA GLN A 54 20.23 2.40 0.46
C GLN A 54 18.72 2.54 0.22
N ARG A 55 18.25 2.36 -1.02
CA ARG A 55 16.82 2.35 -1.33
C ARG A 55 16.10 1.22 -0.60
N TYR A 56 16.64 0.00 -0.63
CA TYR A 56 16.06 -1.15 0.06
C TYR A 56 16.07 -1.00 1.58
N GLU A 57 17.14 -0.45 2.16
CA GLU A 57 17.19 -0.13 3.60
C GLU A 57 16.08 0.88 3.98
N LYS A 58 15.83 1.88 3.13
CA LYS A 58 14.73 2.84 3.31
C LYS A 58 13.35 2.20 3.17
N GLN A 59 13.17 1.33 2.18
CA GLN A 59 11.93 0.57 2.02
C GLN A 59 11.63 -0.29 3.25
N TYR A 60 12.64 -1.00 3.78
CA TYR A 60 12.52 -1.79 5.00
C TYR A 60 12.10 -0.95 6.20
N GLU A 61 12.74 0.22 6.41
CA GLU A 61 12.39 1.16 7.48
C GLU A 61 10.92 1.63 7.40
N ILE A 62 10.46 1.98 6.20
CA ILE A 62 9.10 2.49 5.99
C ILE A 62 8.07 1.38 6.12
N LEU A 63 8.35 0.18 5.60
CA LEU A 63 7.49 -0.99 5.79
C LEU A 63 7.28 -1.31 7.27
N GLY A 64 8.33 -1.17 8.10
CA GLY A 64 8.23 -1.33 9.55
C GLY A 64 7.28 -0.30 10.17
N LYS A 65 7.37 0.96 9.75
CA LYS A 65 6.45 2.04 10.20
C LYS A 65 5.01 1.76 9.78
N ILE A 66 4.80 1.29 8.54
CA ILE A 66 3.48 0.91 8.03
C ILE A 66 2.90 -0.24 8.85
N CYS A 67 3.67 -1.32 9.08
CA CYS A 67 3.25 -2.45 9.90
C CYS A 67 2.86 -2.01 11.31
N HIS A 68 3.68 -1.17 11.93
CA HIS A 68 3.41 -0.64 13.26
C HIS A 68 2.13 0.21 13.29
N GLU A 69 1.86 0.99 12.25
CA GLU A 69 0.65 1.80 12.16
C GLU A 69 -0.62 0.96 11.97
N PHE A 70 -0.52 -0.13 11.20
CA PHE A 70 -1.59 -1.13 11.11
C PHE A 70 -1.82 -1.86 12.43
N GLU A 71 -0.77 -2.22 13.17
CA GLU A 71 -0.88 -2.91 14.46
C GLU A 71 -1.60 -2.10 15.54
N LYS A 72 -1.58 -0.77 15.44
CA LYS A 72 -2.36 0.13 16.32
C LYS A 72 -3.86 0.14 16.00
N GLN A 73 -4.27 -0.34 14.84
CA GLN A 73 -5.68 -0.38 14.43
C GLN A 73 -6.35 -1.66 14.94
N PRO A 74 -7.64 -1.61 15.31
CA PRO A 74 -8.40 -2.79 15.70
C PRO A 74 -8.49 -3.78 14.54
N ASP A 75 -8.55 -5.08 14.87
CA ASP A 75 -8.63 -6.16 13.86
C ASP A 75 -10.03 -6.32 13.26
N ASP A 76 -11.08 -5.79 13.91
CA ASP A 76 -12.48 -5.93 13.47
C ASP A 76 -12.89 -4.83 12.46
N PRO A 77 -13.21 -5.19 11.19
CA PRO A 77 -13.69 -4.24 10.19
C PRO A 77 -15.03 -3.58 10.54
N GLN A 78 -15.86 -4.20 11.39
CA GLN A 78 -17.11 -3.60 11.88
C GLN A 78 -16.87 -2.57 12.98
N GLU A 79 -15.86 -2.74 13.84
CA GLU A 79 -15.43 -1.65 14.73
C GLU A 79 -14.83 -0.50 13.94
N PHE A 80 -14.03 -0.82 12.91
CA PHE A 80 -13.53 0.16 11.97
C PHE A 80 -14.70 0.92 11.31
N ALA A 81 -15.69 0.22 10.73
CA ALA A 81 -16.84 0.84 10.06
C ALA A 81 -17.79 1.61 10.99
N ARG A 82 -18.01 1.12 12.23
CA ARG A 82 -18.82 1.84 13.24
C ARG A 82 -18.17 3.13 13.72
N CYS A 83 -16.84 3.20 13.69
CA CYS A 83 -16.10 4.44 13.92
C CYS A 83 -15.86 5.26 12.63
N SER A 84 -16.09 4.68 11.46
CA SER A 84 -15.95 5.31 10.14
C SER A 84 -17.21 6.03 9.66
N ASN A 85 -18.23 6.17 10.50
CA ASN A 85 -19.44 6.91 10.16
C ASN A 85 -19.11 8.42 10.00
N VAL A 86 -18.56 8.75 8.84
CA VAL A 86 -18.78 10.04 8.20
C VAL A 86 -20.28 10.14 7.96
N SER A 87 -20.99 10.65 8.96
CA SER A 87 -22.34 11.17 8.77
C SER A 87 -22.24 12.33 7.79
N LEU A 88 -22.62 12.09 6.53
CA LEU A 88 -22.80 13.15 5.53
C LEU A 88 -24.11 13.94 5.74
N GLU A 89 -24.83 13.68 6.84
CA GLU A 89 -26.02 14.45 7.21
C GLU A 89 -25.96 14.86 8.69
N GLY A 90 -26.03 16.16 8.93
CA GLY A 90 -26.57 16.69 10.18
C GLY A 90 -25.60 16.88 11.35
N LYS A 91 -25.15 18.13 11.49
CA LYS A 91 -24.90 18.91 12.71
C LYS A 91 -25.00 18.24 14.10
N ASP A 92 -23.98 18.63 14.87
CA ASP A 92 -23.94 18.90 16.32
C ASP A 92 -23.76 17.69 17.28
N ASP A 93 -22.66 17.80 18.04
CA ASP A 93 -22.30 17.08 19.26
C ASP A 93 -21.96 15.57 19.17
N MET A 94 -20.68 15.24 18.97
CA MET A 94 -19.98 14.31 19.88
C MET A 94 -18.45 14.38 19.75
N ALA A 95 -17.80 14.68 20.87
CA ALA A 95 -16.37 14.59 21.03
C ALA A 95 -15.91 13.11 21.00
N ASN A 96 -14.74 12.90 20.39
CA ASN A 96 -13.78 11.81 20.66
C ASN A 96 -13.68 10.64 19.66
N SER A 97 -13.05 10.88 18.50
CA SER A 97 -11.83 10.14 18.11
C SER A 97 -11.13 10.80 16.90
N PRO A 98 -10.30 11.84 17.10
CA PRO A 98 -9.47 12.43 16.04
C PRO A 98 -8.37 11.49 15.52
N SER A 99 -8.21 10.31 16.13
CA SER A 99 -7.08 9.40 15.91
C SER A 99 -7.14 8.65 14.58
N GLN A 100 -8.32 8.34 14.05
CA GLN A 100 -8.44 7.33 12.97
C GLN A 100 -8.24 7.90 11.55
N MET A 101 -8.75 9.10 11.27
CA MET A 101 -8.49 9.79 9.99
C MET A 101 -7.00 10.14 9.86
N GLY A 102 -6.36 10.51 10.99
CA GLY A 102 -4.92 10.73 11.05
C GLY A 102 -4.13 9.46 10.71
N ASN A 103 -4.56 8.29 11.19
CA ASN A 103 -3.85 7.04 10.91
C ASN A 103 -3.91 6.66 9.42
N PHE A 104 -5.05 6.84 8.74
CA PHE A 104 -5.13 6.60 7.29
C PHE A 104 -4.30 7.61 6.50
N GLU A 105 -4.30 8.88 6.91
CA GLU A 105 -3.46 9.90 6.28
C GLU A 105 -1.96 9.61 6.48
N VAL A 106 -1.57 9.17 7.67
CA VAL A 106 -0.19 8.73 7.98
C VAL A 106 0.17 7.51 7.14
N LEU A 107 -0.70 6.50 7.09
CA LEU A 107 -0.50 5.30 6.29
C LEU A 107 -0.36 5.63 4.81
N GLY A 108 -1.24 6.49 4.28
CA GLY A 108 -1.18 6.97 2.90
C GLY A 108 0.13 7.70 2.60
N LYS A 109 0.60 8.58 3.51
CA LYS A 109 1.89 9.25 3.38
C LYS A 109 3.05 8.25 3.35
N LEU A 110 3.05 7.27 4.24
CA LEU A 110 4.08 6.23 4.29
C LEU A 110 4.08 5.35 3.02
N LEU A 111 2.90 5.02 2.48
CA LEU A 111 2.79 4.25 1.23
C LEU A 111 3.33 5.04 0.03
N VAL A 112 3.01 6.33 -0.07
CA VAL A 112 3.57 7.21 -1.10
C VAL A 112 5.08 7.34 -0.94
N GLU A 113 5.56 7.49 0.30
CA GLU A 113 6.98 7.54 0.60
C GLU A 113 7.69 6.24 0.19
N LEU A 114 7.11 5.08 0.51
CA LEU A 114 7.63 3.77 0.13
C LEU A 114 7.79 3.65 -1.41
N GLN A 115 6.77 4.07 -2.17
CA GLN A 115 6.79 4.07 -3.63
C GLN A 115 7.89 4.97 -4.22
N SER A 116 8.31 6.03 -3.52
CA SER A 116 9.38 6.91 -3.97
C SER A 116 10.76 6.23 -3.99
N TYR A 117 10.94 5.15 -3.22
CA TYR A 117 12.18 4.35 -3.22
C TYR A 117 12.15 3.19 -4.24
N GLY A 118 11.09 3.08 -5.04
CA GLY A 118 10.89 2.04 -6.04
C GLY A 118 10.16 0.80 -5.48
N TYR A 119 10.10 -0.27 -6.27
CA TYR A 119 9.50 -1.54 -5.85
C TYR A 119 10.48 -2.37 -5.03
N PRO A 120 9.99 -3.20 -4.09
CA PRO A 120 10.84 -4.13 -3.36
C PRO A 120 11.45 -5.21 -4.27
N PRO A 121 12.51 -5.90 -3.79
CA PRO A 121 13.09 -7.03 -4.51
C PRO A 121 12.04 -8.07 -4.89
N LYS A 122 12.15 -8.58 -6.12
CA LYS A 122 11.25 -9.61 -6.65
C LYS A 122 11.23 -10.89 -5.79
N GLU A 123 12.34 -11.21 -5.12
CA GLU A 123 12.39 -12.34 -4.19
C GLU A 123 11.48 -12.16 -2.97
N LEU A 124 11.16 -10.91 -2.60
CA LEU A 124 10.31 -10.59 -1.46
C LEU A 124 8.84 -10.44 -1.85
N THR A 125 8.56 -9.93 -3.05
CA THR A 125 7.18 -9.66 -3.52
C THR A 125 6.57 -10.81 -4.32
N GLY A 126 7.38 -11.81 -4.68
CA GLY A 126 6.99 -12.88 -5.58
C GLY A 126 7.00 -12.46 -7.05
N GLU A 127 6.54 -13.38 -7.91
CA GLU A 127 6.45 -13.13 -9.35
C GLU A 127 5.32 -12.15 -9.67
N LEU A 128 5.63 -11.18 -10.52
CA LEU A 128 4.61 -10.28 -11.06
C LEU A 128 3.58 -11.06 -11.89
N PRO A 129 2.31 -10.62 -11.92
CA PRO A 129 1.30 -11.26 -12.74
C PRO A 129 1.67 -11.25 -14.23
N ALA A 130 1.12 -12.19 -15.00
CA ALA A 130 1.39 -12.28 -16.44
C ALA A 130 1.14 -10.94 -17.14
N GLY A 131 2.10 -10.49 -17.96
CA GLY A 131 2.04 -9.20 -18.66
C GLY A 131 2.60 -8.01 -17.88
N TRP A 132 3.12 -8.23 -16.67
CA TRP A 132 3.85 -7.22 -15.88
C TRP A 132 5.34 -7.54 -15.82
N THR A 133 6.18 -6.52 -15.87
CA THR A 133 7.65 -6.59 -15.77
C THR A 133 8.14 -5.48 -14.84
N VAL A 134 9.24 -5.69 -14.11
CA VAL A 134 9.89 -4.60 -13.36
C VAL A 134 10.73 -3.78 -14.33
N ASP A 135 10.58 -2.46 -14.30
CA ASP A 135 11.44 -1.55 -15.05
C ASP A 135 12.79 -1.40 -14.33
N ASP A 136 13.89 -1.79 -14.97
CA ASP A 136 15.23 -1.81 -14.34
C ASP A 136 15.75 -0.42 -13.93
N THR A 137 15.20 0.65 -14.49
CA THR A 137 15.64 2.02 -14.22
C THR A 137 14.89 2.65 -13.04
N THR A 138 13.58 2.48 -13.01
CA THR A 138 12.70 3.05 -11.96
C THR A 138 12.45 2.06 -10.82
N GLY A 139 12.72 0.78 -11.06
CA GLY A 139 12.36 -0.30 -10.19
C GLY A 139 10.86 -0.45 -10.01
N LEU A 140 9.99 0.09 -10.87
CA LEU A 140 8.53 -0.02 -10.73
C LEU A 140 7.92 -1.06 -11.68
N PRO A 141 6.78 -1.70 -11.31
CA PRO A 141 6.07 -2.58 -12.22
C PRO A 141 5.54 -1.81 -13.44
N LYS A 142 5.79 -2.35 -14.62
CA LYS A 142 5.41 -1.83 -15.93
C LYS A 142 4.68 -2.92 -16.70
N ILE A 143 3.60 -2.55 -17.37
CA ILE A 143 2.85 -3.45 -18.25
C ILE A 143 3.66 -3.66 -19.53
N SER A 144 4.11 -4.90 -19.76
CA SER A 144 4.79 -5.31 -20.98
C SER A 144 3.82 -5.87 -22.02
N ASP A 145 2.75 -6.53 -21.57
CA ASP A 145 1.68 -7.06 -22.42
C ASP A 145 0.32 -6.72 -21.81
N VAL A 146 -0.39 -5.81 -22.49
CA VAL A 146 -1.70 -5.30 -22.05
C VAL A 146 -2.75 -6.41 -22.03
N SER A 147 -2.69 -7.37 -22.96
CA SER A 147 -3.67 -8.45 -23.03
C SER A 147 -3.46 -9.48 -21.93
N ALA A 148 -2.20 -9.83 -21.64
CA ALA A 148 -1.89 -10.73 -20.54
C ALA A 148 -2.18 -10.08 -19.18
N ALA A 149 -1.83 -8.80 -19.01
CA ALA A 149 -2.09 -8.02 -17.79
C ALA A 149 -3.59 -7.88 -17.50
N ALA A 150 -4.42 -7.65 -18.52
CA ALA A 150 -5.88 -7.57 -18.37
C ALA A 150 -6.49 -8.89 -17.86
N ASN A 151 -5.99 -10.03 -18.34
CA ASN A 151 -6.44 -11.36 -17.90
C ASN A 151 -5.99 -11.67 -16.47
N ALA A 152 -4.79 -11.22 -16.09
CA ALA A 152 -4.26 -11.39 -14.74
C ALA A 152 -5.00 -10.53 -13.69
N CYS A 153 -5.46 -9.34 -14.06
CA CYS A 153 -6.21 -8.44 -13.18
C CYS A 153 -7.73 -8.66 -13.20
N SER A 154 -8.23 -9.62 -13.98
CA SER A 154 -9.64 -10.01 -13.94
C SER A 154 -9.89 -10.78 -12.65
N LEU A 155 -10.37 -10.07 -11.62
CA LEU A 155 -10.96 -10.67 -10.42
C LEU A 155 -11.98 -11.74 -10.86
N MET A 156 -11.66 -13.01 -10.64
CA MET A 156 -12.62 -14.11 -10.69
C MET A 156 -13.56 -14.07 -9.49
#